data_AF-G0JRE2-F1
#
_entry.id   AF-G0JRE2-F1
#
_cell.length_a   1.000
_cell.length_b   1.000
_cell.length_c   1.000
_cell.angle_alpha   90.00
_cell.angle_beta   90.00
_cell.angle_gamma   90.00
#
_symmetry.space_group_name_H-M   'P 1'
#
loop_
_entity.id
_entity.type
_entity.pdbx_description
1 polymer ?
#
loop_
_entity_poly.entity_id
_entity_poly.type
_entity_poly.pdbx_seq_one_letter_code
_entity_poly.pdbx_strand_id
1 'polypeptide(L)'
;MLKFKHVVSGLMVGTMALAVVPAFAAGAETPPAMQGGPMGPGMMQGHHCPGGWEHGPMRKGGWMRNAPVPMLMPIVWRHAVDLKLTPTQETDLKNWRSQMEKAMPAWRHEMLVHNTALRDALLNGDSGSAIVPLQEAVLKDHATMLEHGIQQVNYLHKILTPVQWQKATALYKKMGTKRGHWGK
;
A
#
# COMPACT_ATOMS: atom_id res chain seq x y z
N MET A 1 30.83 48.42 52.69
CA MET A 1 29.64 48.02 53.50
C MET A 1 28.42 48.35 52.64
N LEU A 2 27.43 47.53 52.33
CA LEU A 2 26.89 46.30 52.90
C LEU A 2 26.55 45.30 51.79
N LYS A 3 26.62 44.02 52.16
CA LYS A 3 26.14 42.84 51.42
C LYS A 3 24.61 42.77 51.54
N PHE A 4 23.89 42.50 50.46
CA PHE A 4 22.50 42.04 50.57
C PHE A 4 22.47 40.53 50.73
N LYS A 5 21.95 40.10 51.89
CA LYS A 5 21.68 38.73 52.31
C LYS A 5 20.16 38.55 52.41
N HIS A 6 19.68 37.46 51.83
CA HIS A 6 18.58 36.57 52.28
C HIS A 6 17.14 36.98 51.89
N VAL A 7 16.45 36.15 51.07
CA VAL A 7 15.52 35.03 51.39
C VAL A 7 14.07 35.51 51.57
N VAL A 8 13.20 35.09 50.65
CA VAL A 8 11.75 34.84 50.84
C VAL A 8 11.41 33.68 49.87
N SER A 9 11.42 32.43 50.30
CA SER A 9 10.27 31.66 50.84
C SER A 9 8.97 31.74 50.03
N GLY A 10 8.62 30.62 49.39
CA GLY A 10 7.25 30.09 49.40
C GLY A 10 6.31 30.50 48.27
N LEU A 11 6.14 29.60 47.28
CA LEU A 11 4.80 29.13 46.90
C LEU A 11 4.92 27.82 46.10
N MET A 12 4.79 26.69 46.81
CA MET A 12 4.34 25.43 46.21
C MET A 12 2.86 25.61 45.88
N VAL A 13 2.51 25.73 44.59
CA VAL A 13 1.12 25.54 44.13
C VAL A 13 1.09 24.26 43.33
N GLY A 14 0.41 23.27 43.91
CA GLY A 14 0.17 22.00 43.28
C GLY A 14 -0.75 22.13 42.08
N THR A 15 -0.45 21.34 41.07
CA THR A 15 -1.44 20.83 40.13
C THR A 15 -1.23 19.33 40.07
N MET A 16 -1.93 18.60 40.95
CA MET A 16 -2.24 17.19 40.66
C MET A 16 -3.15 17.20 39.43
N ALA A 17 -2.55 16.99 38.26
CA ALA A 17 -3.29 16.61 37.08
C ALA A 17 -3.77 15.17 37.30
N LEU A 18 -5.01 15.04 37.80
CA LEU A 18 -5.77 13.81 37.68
C LEU A 18 -5.94 13.53 36.19
N ALA A 19 -5.11 12.63 35.66
CA ALA A 19 -5.31 12.03 34.35
C ALA A 19 -6.59 11.19 34.42
N VAL A 20 -7.72 11.81 34.08
CA VAL A 20 -8.95 11.09 33.75
C VAL A 20 -8.70 10.43 32.41
N VAL A 21 -8.24 9.18 32.43
CA VAL A 21 -8.26 8.29 31.28
C VAL A 21 -9.73 7.95 31.01
N PRO A 22 -10.29 8.20 29.82
CA PRO A 22 -11.58 7.65 29.46
C PRO A 22 -11.43 6.13 29.32
N ALA A 23 -11.86 5.40 30.34
CA ALA A 23 -12.07 3.97 30.28
C ALA A 23 -13.32 3.69 29.44
N PHE A 24 -13.15 3.56 28.12
CA PHE A 24 -14.17 2.98 27.26
C PHE A 24 -13.88 1.49 27.06
N ALA A 25 -14.90 0.68 27.39
CA ALA A 25 -15.11 -0.70 26.97
C ALA A 25 -14.25 -1.80 27.61
N ALA A 26 -14.40 -1.99 28.92
CA ALA A 26 -14.44 -3.33 29.48
C ALA A 26 -15.88 -3.85 29.36
N GLY A 27 -16.16 -4.66 28.33
CA GLY A 27 -17.51 -5.20 28.13
C GLY A 27 -17.81 -5.60 26.69
N ALA A 28 -17.03 -6.53 26.13
CA ALA A 28 -17.47 -7.37 25.03
C ALA A 28 -16.75 -8.71 25.15
N GLU A 29 -17.54 -9.77 25.22
CA GLU A 29 -17.14 -11.14 25.49
C GLU A 29 -16.18 -11.66 24.42
N THR A 30 -15.11 -12.33 24.84
CA THR A 30 -14.28 -13.13 23.94
C THR A 30 -15.14 -14.21 23.29
N PRO A 31 -15.27 -14.27 21.95
CA PRO A 31 -15.93 -15.41 21.32
C PRO A 31 -15.09 -16.68 21.59
N PRO A 32 -15.74 -17.84 21.84
CA PRO A 32 -15.01 -19.08 22.11
C PRO A 32 -14.16 -19.47 20.90
N ALA A 33 -12.94 -19.91 21.20
CA ALA A 33 -12.04 -20.51 20.23
C ALA A 33 -12.75 -21.70 19.55
N MET A 34 -13.10 -21.55 18.26
CA MET A 34 -13.50 -22.67 17.44
C MET A 34 -12.30 -23.60 17.28
N GLN A 35 -12.35 -24.73 17.99
CA GLN A 35 -11.51 -25.90 17.78
C GLN A 35 -11.74 -26.41 16.35
N GLY A 36 -10.85 -26.02 15.43
CA GLY A 36 -10.72 -26.65 14.13
C GLY A 36 -10.11 -28.03 14.30
N GLY A 37 -10.89 -29.08 13.98
CA GLY A 37 -10.42 -30.46 13.91
C GLY A 37 -9.32 -30.67 12.86
N PRO A 38 -8.67 -31.85 12.85
CA PRO A 38 -7.45 -32.09 12.09
C PRO A 38 -7.74 -32.19 10.58
N MET A 39 -7.24 -31.23 9.80
CA MET A 39 -7.11 -31.43 8.36
C MET A 39 -5.96 -32.41 8.10
N GLY A 40 -6.32 -33.62 7.65
CA GLY A 40 -5.38 -34.68 7.29
C GLY A 40 -4.45 -34.31 6.12
N PRO A 41 -3.37 -35.10 5.91
CA PRO A 41 -2.29 -34.76 4.99
C PRO A 41 -2.70 -35.04 3.54
N GLY A 42 -3.27 -34.02 2.89
CA GLY A 42 -3.54 -34.01 1.45
C GLY A 42 -2.31 -33.52 0.68
N MET A 43 -1.67 -34.45 -0.02
CA MET A 43 -0.52 -34.27 -0.89
C MET A 43 -0.63 -33.08 -1.87
N MET A 44 0.35 -32.17 -1.83
CA MET A 44 0.80 -31.49 -3.04
C MET A 44 2.32 -31.60 -3.13
N GLN A 45 2.73 -32.67 -3.79
CA GLN A 45 4.10 -32.91 -4.20
C GLN A 45 4.34 -32.17 -5.52
N GLY A 46 4.70 -30.90 -5.41
CA GLY A 46 5.20 -30.10 -6.53
C GLY A 46 6.70 -29.89 -6.34
N HIS A 47 7.51 -30.50 -7.20
CA HIS A 47 8.94 -30.30 -7.25
C HIS A 47 9.25 -28.81 -7.52
N HIS A 48 9.95 -28.15 -6.59
CA HIS A 48 10.52 -26.83 -6.85
C HIS A 48 11.89 -27.00 -7.49
N CYS A 49 11.95 -26.88 -8.82
CA CYS A 49 13.18 -26.53 -9.52
C CYS A 49 13.56 -25.07 -9.21
N PRO A 50 14.85 -24.73 -9.04
CA PRO A 50 15.28 -23.37 -8.80
C PRO A 50 15.37 -22.61 -10.13
N GLY A 51 14.55 -21.57 -10.34
CA GLY A 51 14.80 -20.56 -11.40
C GLY A 51 13.69 -20.28 -12.43
N GLY A 52 12.44 -20.69 -12.22
CA GLY A 52 11.33 -20.40 -13.15
C GLY A 52 10.54 -19.15 -12.77
N TRP A 53 10.70 -18.05 -13.50
CA TRP A 53 9.88 -16.83 -13.37
C TRP A 53 8.51 -17.02 -14.04
N GLU A 54 7.65 -17.86 -13.47
CA GLU A 54 6.27 -17.98 -13.95
C GLU A 54 5.41 -16.82 -13.42
N HIS A 55 5.13 -15.86 -14.30
CA HIS A 55 4.23 -14.74 -14.01
C HIS A 55 2.78 -15.12 -14.39
N GLY A 56 1.94 -15.34 -13.38
CA GLY A 56 0.50 -15.57 -13.57
C GLY A 56 -0.23 -14.42 -14.29
N PRO A 57 -1.40 -14.69 -14.91
CA PRO A 57 -2.12 -13.70 -15.69
C PRO A 57 -2.55 -12.52 -14.82
N MET A 58 -2.36 -11.30 -15.33
CA MET A 58 -2.81 -10.06 -14.71
C MET A 58 -4.33 -10.17 -14.43
N ARG A 59 -4.71 -10.37 -13.16
CA ARG A 59 -6.12 -10.46 -12.74
C ARG A 59 -6.88 -9.28 -13.34
N LYS A 60 -8.01 -9.57 -14.01
CA LYS A 60 -8.93 -8.61 -14.65
C LYS A 60 -9.58 -7.69 -13.59
N GLY A 61 -8.81 -6.80 -12.96
CA GLY A 61 -9.33 -5.80 -12.02
C GLY A 61 -9.73 -4.53 -12.76
N GLY A 62 -11.02 -4.19 -12.78
CA GLY A 62 -11.54 -2.96 -13.39
C GLY A 62 -10.94 -1.67 -12.78
N TRP A 63 -10.42 -1.76 -11.55
CA TRP A 63 -9.76 -0.66 -10.86
C TRP A 63 -8.50 -0.16 -11.61
N MET A 64 -7.72 -1.04 -12.24
CA MET A 64 -6.54 -0.62 -13.01
C MET A 64 -6.89 0.12 -14.32
N ARG A 65 -8.13 0.02 -14.80
CA ARG A 65 -8.58 0.65 -16.06
C ARG A 65 -8.75 2.17 -15.92
N ASN A 66 -9.28 2.59 -14.77
CA ASN A 66 -9.58 3.99 -14.48
C ASN A 66 -8.57 4.59 -13.50
N ALA A 67 -7.45 3.90 -13.26
CA ALA A 67 -6.40 4.44 -12.43
C ALA A 67 -5.85 5.72 -13.09
N PRO A 68 -5.67 6.81 -12.33
CA PRO A 68 -5.20 8.08 -12.87
C PRO A 68 -3.77 8.01 -13.40
N VAL A 69 -3.01 6.97 -13.05
CA VAL A 69 -1.63 6.76 -13.49
C VAL A 69 -1.45 5.41 -14.17
N PRO A 70 -0.72 5.34 -15.30
CA PRO A 70 -0.46 4.08 -15.97
C PRO A 70 0.48 3.18 -15.17
N MET A 71 0.07 1.92 -14.99
CA MET A 71 0.91 0.87 -14.40
C MET A 71 1.86 0.29 -15.46
N LEU A 72 2.99 0.95 -15.70
CA LEU A 72 3.96 0.59 -16.74
C LEU A 72 5.02 -0.42 -16.28
N MET A 73 5.41 -0.43 -15.00
CA MET A 73 6.49 -1.31 -14.52
C MET A 73 6.23 -2.80 -14.79
N PRO A 74 5.00 -3.33 -14.56
CA PRO A 74 4.72 -4.73 -14.88
C PRO A 74 4.81 -5.05 -16.38
N ILE A 75 4.63 -4.05 -17.26
CA ILE A 75 4.75 -4.19 -18.71
C ILE A 75 6.22 -4.25 -19.09
N VAL A 76 7.00 -3.27 -18.60
CA VAL A 76 8.43 -3.18 -18.89
C VAL A 76 9.15 -4.46 -18.48
N TRP A 77 8.81 -5.03 -17.32
CA TRP A 77 9.37 -6.32 -16.91
C TRP A 77 8.96 -7.49 -17.80
N ARG A 78 7.67 -7.65 -18.07
CA ARG A 78 7.20 -8.78 -18.89
C ARG A 78 7.70 -8.71 -20.33
N HIS A 79 8.01 -7.51 -20.80
CA HIS A 79 8.50 -7.25 -22.15
C HIS A 79 9.97 -6.85 -22.17
N ALA A 80 10.77 -7.21 -21.15
CA ALA A 80 12.18 -6.84 -21.07
C ALA A 80 12.97 -7.26 -22.33
N VAL A 81 12.71 -8.47 -22.83
CA VAL A 81 13.29 -9.01 -24.07
C VAL A 81 12.85 -8.20 -25.30
N ASP A 82 11.54 -7.93 -25.43
CA ASP A 82 10.98 -7.16 -26.57
C ASP A 82 11.47 -5.70 -26.60
N LEU A 83 11.67 -5.13 -25.41
CA LEU A 83 12.24 -3.81 -25.19
C LEU A 83 13.76 -3.79 -25.35
N LYS A 84 14.41 -4.95 -25.46
CA LYS A 84 15.86 -5.09 -25.53
C LYS A 84 16.54 -4.32 -24.40
N LEU A 85 16.07 -4.55 -23.17
CA LEU A 85 16.68 -3.89 -22.02
C LEU A 85 18.15 -4.31 -21.89
N THR A 86 19.01 -3.35 -21.55
CA THR A 86 20.42 -3.64 -21.27
C THR A 86 20.56 -4.27 -19.89
N PRO A 87 21.65 -5.01 -19.62
CA PRO A 87 21.91 -5.55 -18.27
C PRO A 87 21.91 -4.47 -17.19
N THR A 88 22.36 -3.25 -17.52
CA THR A 88 22.29 -2.09 -16.61
C THR A 88 20.85 -1.68 -16.32
N GLN A 89 20.00 -1.54 -17.34
CA GLN A 89 18.58 -1.22 -17.17
C GLN A 89 17.84 -2.30 -16.35
N GLU A 90 18.15 -3.57 -16.57
CA GLU A 90 17.56 -4.66 -15.78
C GLU A 90 18.01 -4.63 -14.32
N THR A 91 19.27 -4.29 -14.06
CA THR A 91 19.80 -4.13 -12.70
C THR A 91 19.14 -2.95 -12.00
N ASP A 92 19.02 -1.83 -12.69
CA ASP A 92 18.29 -0.64 -12.22
C ASP A 92 16.86 -1.00 -11.81
N LEU A 93 16.12 -1.69 -12.70
CA LEU A 93 14.77 -2.14 -12.42
C LEU A 93 14.68 -3.07 -11.20
N LYS A 94 15.64 -4.00 -11.03
CA LYS A 94 15.71 -4.88 -9.85
C LYS A 94 15.94 -4.06 -8.57
N ASN A 95 16.86 -3.10 -8.60
CA ASN A 95 17.14 -2.24 -7.45
C ASN A 95 15.91 -1.42 -7.06
N TRP A 96 15.20 -0.85 -8.04
CA TRP A 96 13.95 -0.13 -7.79
C TRP A 96 12.90 -1.05 -7.16
N ARG A 97 12.74 -2.28 -7.66
CA ARG A 97 11.82 -3.26 -7.06
C ARG A 97 12.16 -3.55 -5.61
N SER A 98 13.42 -3.84 -5.31
CA SER A 98 13.85 -4.17 -3.96
C SER A 98 13.65 -3.01 -2.98
N GLN A 99 13.74 -1.77 -3.44
CA GLN A 99 13.39 -0.60 -2.63
C GLN A 99 11.88 -0.54 -2.36
N MET A 100 11.06 -0.74 -3.40
CA MET A 100 9.60 -0.73 -3.26
C MET A 100 9.07 -1.92 -2.44
N GLU A 101 9.67 -3.10 -2.57
CA GLU A 101 9.28 -4.32 -1.81
C GLU A 101 9.42 -4.15 -0.30
N LYS A 102 10.31 -3.27 0.17
CA LYS A 102 10.45 -2.99 1.61
C LYS A 102 9.29 -2.14 2.15
N ALA A 103 8.84 -1.15 1.38
CA ALA A 103 7.83 -0.18 1.83
C ALA A 103 6.38 -0.62 1.52
N MET A 104 6.18 -1.28 0.38
CA MET A 104 4.85 -1.54 -0.16
C MET A 104 3.99 -2.56 0.60
N PRO A 105 4.53 -3.62 1.25
CA PRO A 105 3.69 -4.58 1.96
C PRO A 105 2.97 -3.97 3.15
N ALA A 106 3.67 -3.18 3.97
CA ALA A 106 3.10 -2.51 5.13
C ALA A 106 2.03 -1.50 4.69
N TRP A 107 2.35 -0.61 3.75
CA TRP A 107 1.39 0.36 3.23
C TRP A 107 0.14 -0.30 2.62
N ARG A 108 0.31 -1.38 1.83
CA ARG A 108 -0.84 -2.11 1.26
C ARG A 108 -1.71 -2.75 2.34
N HIS A 109 -1.12 -3.23 3.44
CA HIS A 109 -1.86 -3.76 4.56
C HIS A 109 -2.70 -2.66 5.23
N GLU A 110 -2.09 -1.52 5.56
CA GLU A 110 -2.79 -0.36 6.16
C GLU A 110 -3.95 0.12 5.28
N MET A 111 -3.72 0.24 3.97
CA MET A 111 -4.78 0.59 3.02
C MET A 111 -5.97 -0.39 3.05
N LEU A 112 -5.74 -1.69 3.21
CA LEU A 112 -6.81 -2.67 3.33
C LEU A 112 -7.56 -2.53 4.67
N VAL A 113 -6.83 -2.24 5.74
CA VAL A 113 -7.40 -1.97 7.07
C VAL A 113 -8.29 -0.73 7.04
N HIS A 114 -7.78 0.41 6.56
CA HIS A 114 -8.56 1.66 6.48
C HIS A 114 -9.80 1.53 5.60
N ASN A 115 -9.68 0.88 4.43
CA ASN A 115 -10.82 0.65 3.54
C ASN A 115 -11.88 -0.28 4.16
N THR A 116 -11.47 -1.23 5.00
CA THR A 116 -12.40 -2.13 5.69
C THR A 116 -13.07 -1.42 6.85
N ALA A 117 -12.30 -0.70 7.67
CA ALA A 117 -12.83 0.10 8.77
C ALA A 117 -13.86 1.14 8.29
N LEU A 118 -13.57 1.88 7.21
CA LEU A 118 -14.53 2.82 6.64
C LEU A 118 -15.79 2.11 6.14
N ARG A 119 -15.64 0.97 5.46
CA ARG A 119 -16.78 0.19 4.95
C ARG A 119 -17.66 -0.31 6.10
N ASP A 120 -17.07 -0.85 7.15
CA ASP A 120 -17.79 -1.41 8.28
C ASP A 120 -18.51 -0.30 9.06
N ALA A 121 -17.86 0.85 9.29
CA ALA A 121 -18.48 2.02 9.92
C ALA A 121 -19.73 2.49 9.14
N LEU A 122 -19.62 2.58 7.81
CA LEU A 122 -20.75 2.95 6.95
C LEU A 122 -21.88 1.92 6.98
N LEU A 123 -21.56 0.62 7.02
CA LEU A 123 -22.57 -0.45 7.13
C LEU A 123 -23.26 -0.47 8.49
N ASN A 124 -22.57 -0.03 9.55
CA ASN A 124 -23.12 0.10 10.90
C ASN A 124 -23.95 1.38 11.10
N GLY A 125 -23.99 2.27 10.10
CA GLY A 125 -24.74 3.53 10.18
C GLY A 125 -23.98 4.68 10.86
N ASP A 126 -22.67 4.53 11.08
CA ASP A 126 -21.83 5.61 11.59
C ASP A 126 -21.82 6.80 10.63
N SER A 127 -21.80 8.02 11.17
CA SER A 127 -21.84 9.24 10.37
C SER A 127 -21.19 10.42 11.08
N GLY A 128 -21.09 11.55 10.37
CA GLY A 128 -20.54 12.79 10.92
C GLY A 128 -19.10 12.63 11.37
N SER A 129 -18.79 13.13 12.57
CA SER A 129 -17.42 13.15 13.11
C SER A 129 -16.80 11.76 13.31
N ALA A 130 -17.60 10.70 13.42
CA ALA A 130 -17.09 9.34 13.61
C ALA A 130 -16.40 8.77 12.35
N ILE A 131 -16.84 9.17 11.14
CA ILE A 131 -16.31 8.64 9.88
C ILE A 131 -15.20 9.52 9.27
N VAL A 132 -15.10 10.78 9.68
CA VAL A 132 -14.09 11.74 9.18
C VAL A 132 -12.65 11.19 9.23
N PRO A 133 -12.15 10.66 10.36
CA PRO A 133 -10.77 10.15 10.40
C PRO A 133 -10.55 8.94 9.49
N LEU A 134 -11.57 8.09 9.29
CA LEU A 134 -11.51 6.94 8.38
C LEU A 134 -11.47 7.39 6.92
N GLN A 135 -12.25 8.42 6.57
CA GLN A 135 -12.23 9.04 5.26
C GLN A 135 -10.85 9.67 4.96
N GLU A 136 -10.30 10.42 5.91
CA GLU A 136 -8.97 11.04 5.78
C GLU A 136 -7.87 9.99 5.57
N ALA A 137 -7.93 8.87 6.29
CA ALA A 137 -6.99 7.76 6.13
C ALA A 137 -7.06 7.15 4.72
N VAL A 138 -8.26 6.86 4.21
CA VAL A 138 -8.46 6.34 2.85
C VAL A 138 -7.98 7.33 1.78
N LEU A 139 -8.25 8.62 1.96
CA LEU A 139 -7.78 9.66 1.05
C LEU A 139 -6.25 9.74 1.03
N LYS A 140 -5.60 9.63 2.19
CA LYS A 140 -4.14 9.61 2.31
C LYS A 140 -3.54 8.38 1.61
N ASP A 141 -4.16 7.21 1.74
CA ASP A 141 -3.70 6.02 1.04
C ASP A 141 -3.80 6.16 -0.48
N HIS A 142 -4.92 6.72 -0.96
CA HIS A 142 -5.08 6.99 -2.39
C HIS A 142 -4.08 8.01 -2.92
N ALA A 143 -3.75 9.05 -2.13
CA ALA A 143 -2.70 10.00 -2.48
C ALA A 143 -1.32 9.33 -2.56
N THR A 144 -1.00 8.47 -1.60
CA THR A 144 0.26 7.70 -1.56
C THR A 144 0.38 6.77 -2.78
N MET A 145 -0.70 6.09 -3.13
CA MET A 145 -0.76 5.24 -4.31
C MET A 145 -0.56 6.02 -5.62
N LEU A 146 -1.18 7.20 -5.72
CA LEU A 146 -1.01 8.11 -6.85
C LEU A 146 0.46 8.53 -6.98
N GLU A 147 1.08 8.93 -5.87
CA GLU A 147 2.49 9.30 -5.82
C GLU A 147 3.40 8.16 -6.27
N HIS A 148 3.22 6.95 -5.74
CA HIS A 148 3.99 5.78 -6.16
C HIS A 148 3.81 5.46 -7.65
N GLY A 149 2.60 5.63 -8.18
CA GLY A 149 2.34 5.52 -9.62
C GLY A 149 3.19 6.53 -10.41
N ILE A 150 3.20 7.81 -9.99
CA ILE A 150 3.95 8.87 -10.66
C ILE A 150 5.46 8.59 -10.57
N GLN A 151 5.97 8.22 -9.39
CA GLN A 151 7.36 7.87 -9.17
C GLN A 151 7.81 6.73 -10.10
N GLN A 152 6.98 5.71 -10.27
CA GLN A 152 7.23 4.62 -11.21
C GLN A 152 7.36 5.12 -12.66
N VAL A 153 6.44 5.99 -13.11
CA VAL A 153 6.46 6.55 -14.46
C VAL A 153 7.73 7.39 -14.69
N ASN A 154 8.06 8.28 -13.74
CA ASN A 154 9.24 9.13 -13.79
C ASN A 154 10.53 8.31 -13.82
N TYR A 155 10.58 7.24 -13.02
CA TYR A 155 11.73 6.33 -13.00
C TYR A 155 11.93 5.62 -14.35
N LEU A 156 10.85 5.10 -14.93
CA LEU A 156 10.91 4.45 -16.24
C LEU A 156 11.32 5.42 -17.35
N HIS A 157 10.85 6.66 -17.30
CA HIS A 157 11.29 7.72 -18.21
C HIS A 157 12.79 7.99 -18.15
N LYS A 158 13.40 7.87 -16.96
CA LYS A 158 14.83 8.08 -16.75
C LYS A 158 15.68 6.96 -17.36
N ILE A 159 15.25 5.70 -17.22
CA ILE A 159 16.08 4.54 -17.57
C ILE A 159 15.84 4.05 -19.01
N LEU A 160 14.65 4.27 -19.56
CA LEU A 160 14.31 3.81 -20.91
C LEU A 160 14.74 4.83 -21.96
N THR A 161 15.23 4.34 -23.09
CA THR A 161 15.45 5.18 -24.28
C THR A 161 14.10 5.66 -24.86
N PRO A 162 14.08 6.72 -25.69
CA PRO A 162 12.86 7.17 -26.35
C PRO A 162 12.13 6.08 -27.13
N VAL A 163 12.88 5.20 -27.82
CA VAL A 163 12.33 4.08 -28.59
C VAL A 163 11.70 3.02 -27.66
N GLN A 164 12.36 2.70 -26.55
CA GLN A 164 11.82 1.77 -25.56
C GLN A 164 10.56 2.34 -24.88
N TRP A 165 10.57 3.63 -24.57
CA TRP A 165 9.41 4.34 -24.01
C TRP A 165 8.19 4.30 -24.93
N GLN A 166 8.38 4.59 -26.22
CA GLN A 166 7.33 4.49 -27.23
C GLN A 166 6.76 3.07 -27.32
N LYS A 167 7.61 2.04 -27.29
CA LYS A 167 7.15 0.64 -27.27
C LYS A 167 6.36 0.31 -26.00
N ALA A 168 6.86 0.69 -24.82
CA ALA A 168 6.21 0.43 -23.54
C ALA A 168 4.82 1.09 -23.45
N THR A 169 4.70 2.34 -23.90
CA THR A 169 3.43 3.07 -23.92
C THR A 169 2.46 2.53 -24.98
N ALA A 170 2.95 2.05 -26.13
CA ALA A 170 2.11 1.36 -27.11
C ALA A 170 1.55 0.03 -26.56
N LEU A 171 2.37 -0.74 -25.83
CA LEU A 171 1.93 -1.95 -25.14
C LEU A 171 0.85 -1.64 -24.09
N TYR A 172 1.04 -0.57 -23.31
CA TYR A 172 0.04 -0.10 -22.34
C TYR A 172 -1.30 0.24 -23.02
N LYS A 173 -1.27 1.07 -24.08
CA LYS A 173 -2.48 1.45 -24.84
C LYS A 173 -3.19 0.22 -25.44
N LYS A 174 -2.42 -0.73 -25.98
CA LYS A 174 -2.96 -1.96 -26.57
C LYS A 174 -3.70 -2.83 -25.55
N MET A 175 -3.28 -2.84 -24.28
CA MET A 175 -4.02 -3.54 -23.23
C MET A 175 -5.34 -2.85 -22.87
N GLY A 176 -5.37 -1.51 -22.93
CA GLY A 176 -6.60 -0.73 -22.79
C GLY A 176 -7.61 -1.04 -23.91
N THR A 177 -7.14 -1.15 -25.15
CA THR A 177 -8.02 -1.37 -26.33
C THR A 177 -8.43 -2.82 -26.54
N LYS A 178 -7.56 -3.81 -26.25
CA LYS A 178 -7.85 -5.25 -26.44
C LYS A 178 -9.02 -5.80 -25.61
N ARG A 179 -9.58 -5.04 -24.67
CA ARG A 179 -10.75 -5.47 -23.87
C ARG A 179 -12.06 -4.78 -24.27
N GLY A 180 -12.06 -4.01 -25.36
CA GLY A 180 -13.28 -3.43 -25.98
C GLY A 180 -14.08 -4.41 -26.84
N HIS A 181 -13.65 -5.67 -26.97
CA HIS A 181 -14.38 -6.72 -27.69
C HIS A 181 -15.15 -7.64 -26.73
N TRP A 182 -15.99 -7.04 -25.89
CA TRP A 182 -17.32 -7.61 -25.66
C TRP A 182 -18.25 -6.91 -26.65
N GLY A 183 -18.01 -7.19 -27.93
CA GLY A 183 -18.86 -6.75 -29.01
C GLY A 183 -19.92 -7.83 -29.27
N LYS A 184 -21.17 -7.36 -29.26
CA LYS A 184 -22.42 -8.03 -29.65
C LYS A 184 -23.06 -8.94 -28.61
#